data_AF-A0A558H2H1-F1
#
_entry.id   AF-A0A558H2H1-F1
#
_cell.length_a   1.000
_cell.length_b   1.000
_cell.length_c   1.000
_cell.angle_alpha   90.00
_cell.angle_beta   90.00
_cell.angle_gamma   90.00
#
_symmetry.space_group_name_H-M   'P 1'
#
loop_
_entity.id
_entity.type
_entity.pdbx_description
1 polymer ?
#
loop_
_entity_poly.entity_id
_entity_poly.type
_entity_poly.pdbx_seq_one_letter_code
_entity_poly.pdbx_strand_id
1 'polypeptide(L)'
;MALDFTAIDFETANGFRGSPCSVGLSKVRGGVVVEEASWLMRPPENHDHFEFHNTRIHGIRAEDVAGRPRFGELFPEIGAFFGSDVLAAHNAAFDLGVIRSGLEVSGLAGPAYDYVCTVMLSRRCYSLVSNSLPYAAEEAGVPLVNHHDAAEDARACAGILVDIARRNNANSIAELYLSLGLTLPQQPAFDPALGLSKATMSAIAARTGSTMDRTPGQAVPVGWSAWPEEGPNPLPNPAAEPGHPLFGQTVVFTGDLTITRPEAKSRAADMGARPESRVTARTTVLIVGDGFVAGDLRAGRLTGKAKRVLELHAKGQQIEVVSEGEFLQMVGGA
;
A
#
# COMPACT_ATOMS: atom_id res chain seq x y z
N MET A 1 15.19 17.73 -17.76
CA MET A 1 15.04 16.40 -17.16
C MET A 1 14.32 15.51 -18.18
N ALA A 2 14.71 14.25 -18.38
CA ALA A 2 14.06 13.31 -19.31
C ALA A 2 13.23 12.26 -18.52
N LEU A 3 12.64 12.71 -17.41
CA LEU A 3 11.96 11.86 -16.45
C LEU A 3 10.54 11.60 -16.93
N ASP A 4 10.33 10.41 -17.48
CA ASP A 4 9.06 10.00 -18.08
C ASP A 4 8.53 8.77 -17.34
N PHE A 5 7.28 8.82 -16.90
CA PHE A 5 6.57 7.73 -16.20
C PHE A 5 5.07 8.06 -16.13
N THR A 6 4.26 7.12 -15.62
CA THR A 6 2.88 7.39 -15.24
C THR A 6 2.67 7.00 -13.78
N ALA A 7 2.22 7.95 -12.95
CA ALA A 7 1.80 7.65 -11.60
C ALA A 7 0.36 7.11 -11.59
N ILE A 8 0.08 6.17 -10.71
CA ILE A 8 -1.19 5.47 -10.59
C ILE A 8 -1.56 5.30 -9.12
N ASP A 9 -2.85 5.39 -8.83
CA ASP A 9 -3.42 5.16 -7.52
C ASP A 9 -4.83 4.55 -7.65
N PHE A 10 -5.11 3.47 -6.93
CA PHE A 10 -6.40 2.77 -6.93
C PHE A 10 -7.14 2.92 -5.60
N GLU A 11 -8.47 2.99 -5.69
CA GLU A 11 -9.37 2.74 -4.57
C GLU A 11 -10.09 1.40 -4.76
N THR A 12 -10.30 0.65 -3.68
CA THR A 12 -10.97 -0.66 -3.72
C THR A 12 -12.26 -0.67 -2.93
N ALA A 13 -13.26 -1.39 -3.43
CA ALA A 13 -14.58 -1.50 -2.79
C ALA A 13 -14.54 -2.26 -1.46
N ASN A 14 -13.61 -3.20 -1.32
CA ASN A 14 -13.47 -4.07 -0.14
C ASN A 14 -12.02 -4.49 0.05
N GLY A 15 -11.76 -5.33 1.06
CA GLY A 15 -10.42 -5.78 1.39
C GLY A 15 -9.73 -6.74 0.42
N PHE A 16 -10.41 -7.15 -0.65
CA PHE A 16 -9.77 -7.86 -1.74
C PHE A 16 -9.23 -6.86 -2.78
N ARG A 17 -7.91 -6.90 -3.04
CA ARG A 17 -7.26 -6.03 -4.05
C ARG A 17 -7.89 -6.14 -5.43
N GLY A 18 -8.43 -7.30 -5.82
CA GLY A 18 -9.16 -7.46 -7.07
C GLY A 18 -10.58 -6.85 -7.07
N SER A 19 -10.84 -5.84 -6.22
CA SER A 19 -12.11 -5.11 -6.17
C SER A 19 -12.00 -3.60 -6.49
N PRO A 20 -11.24 -3.17 -7.51
CA PRO A 20 -11.08 -1.74 -7.80
C PRO A 20 -12.43 -1.07 -8.09
N CYS A 21 -12.62 0.13 -7.52
CA CYS A 21 -13.80 0.97 -7.73
C CYS A 21 -13.46 2.36 -8.27
N SER A 22 -12.21 2.80 -8.16
CA SER A 22 -11.67 4.00 -8.80
C SER A 22 -10.19 3.83 -9.14
N VAL A 23 -9.72 4.57 -10.13
CA VAL A 23 -8.29 4.75 -10.41
C VAL A 23 -8.02 6.17 -10.89
N GLY A 24 -6.92 6.75 -10.43
CA GLY A 24 -6.36 8.00 -10.94
C GLY A 24 -5.00 7.77 -11.57
N LEU A 25 -4.70 8.49 -12.66
CA LEU A 25 -3.44 8.43 -13.37
C LEU A 25 -2.91 9.84 -13.66
N SER A 26 -1.61 10.02 -13.48
CA SER A 26 -0.88 11.25 -13.80
C SER A 26 0.33 10.93 -14.66
N LYS A 27 0.26 11.28 -15.95
CA LYS A 27 1.34 11.05 -16.91
C LYS A 27 2.36 12.17 -16.83
N VAL A 28 3.62 11.79 -16.66
CA VAL A 28 4.74 12.73 -16.53
C VAL A 28 5.65 12.61 -17.74
N ARG A 29 5.98 13.76 -18.35
CA ARG A 29 7.00 13.87 -19.39
C ARG A 29 7.97 14.98 -19.06
N GLY A 30 9.27 14.69 -19.15
CA GLY A 30 10.34 15.62 -18.80
C GLY A 30 10.27 16.13 -17.36
N GLY A 31 9.66 15.37 -16.45
CA GLY A 31 9.42 15.77 -15.06
C GLY A 31 8.23 16.70 -14.83
N VAL A 32 7.36 16.88 -15.83
CA VAL A 32 6.13 17.70 -15.72
C VAL A 32 4.92 16.81 -15.97
N VAL A 33 3.86 16.97 -15.17
CA VAL A 33 2.56 16.31 -15.44
C VAL A 33 1.99 16.90 -16.73
N VAL A 34 1.79 16.06 -17.75
CA VAL A 34 1.30 16.49 -19.08
C VAL A 34 -0.13 16.06 -19.36
N GLU A 35 -0.63 15.05 -18.64
CA GLU A 35 -1.96 14.50 -18.82
C GLU A 35 -2.41 13.82 -17.52
N GLU A 36 -3.69 13.95 -17.19
CA GLU A 36 -4.30 13.31 -16.03
C GLU A 36 -5.63 12.70 -16.44
N ALA A 37 -5.96 11.56 -15.86
CA ALA A 37 -7.22 10.89 -16.10
C ALA A 37 -7.67 10.12 -14.86
N SER A 38 -8.98 9.96 -14.71
CA SER A 38 -9.55 9.14 -13.65
C SER A 38 -10.80 8.41 -14.14
N TRP A 39 -11.02 7.22 -13.56
CA TRP A 39 -12.16 6.38 -13.89
C TRP A 39 -12.83 5.89 -12.61
N LEU A 40 -14.15 6.02 -12.55
CA LEU A 40 -14.99 5.26 -11.63
C LEU A 40 -15.45 3.98 -12.32
N MET A 41 -15.39 2.86 -11.60
CA MET A 41 -15.68 1.55 -12.15
C MET A 41 -16.43 0.67 -11.17
N ARG A 42 -17.16 -0.31 -11.70
CA ARG A 42 -17.60 -1.43 -10.87
C ARG A 42 -16.43 -2.40 -10.70
N PRO A 43 -16.25 -2.99 -9.50
CA PRO A 43 -15.36 -4.12 -9.35
C PRO A 43 -15.75 -5.28 -10.28
N PRO A 44 -14.84 -6.25 -10.52
CA PRO A 44 -15.17 -7.50 -11.19
C PRO A 44 -16.37 -8.21 -10.54
N GLU A 45 -17.07 -9.02 -11.34
CA GLU A 45 -18.24 -9.77 -10.87
C GLU A 45 -17.88 -10.68 -9.69
N ASN A 46 -18.80 -10.82 -8.72
CA ASN A 46 -18.61 -11.53 -7.43
C ASN A 46 -17.61 -10.87 -6.46
N HIS A 47 -17.03 -9.72 -6.85
CA HIS A 47 -16.10 -8.96 -6.02
C HIS A 47 -16.58 -7.51 -5.77
N ASP A 48 -17.84 -7.20 -6.09
CA ASP A 48 -18.44 -5.87 -6.15
C ASP A 48 -19.26 -5.44 -4.92
N HIS A 49 -19.13 -6.16 -3.80
CA HIS A 49 -19.61 -5.66 -2.51
C HIS A 49 -18.71 -4.53 -1.98
N PHE A 50 -19.32 -3.54 -1.33
CA PHE A 50 -18.62 -2.40 -0.73
C PHE A 50 -18.59 -2.55 0.79
N GLU A 51 -17.39 -2.54 1.38
CA GLU A 51 -17.20 -2.60 2.82
C GLU A 51 -17.14 -1.20 3.42
N PHE A 52 -17.75 -1.02 4.60
CA PHE A 52 -17.81 0.28 5.26
C PHE A 52 -16.40 0.85 5.53
N HIS A 53 -15.42 -0.01 5.84
CA HIS A 53 -14.04 0.43 6.11
C HIS A 53 -13.37 1.08 4.90
N ASN A 54 -13.59 0.57 3.69
CA ASN A 54 -13.07 1.18 2.47
C ASN A 54 -13.84 2.46 2.14
N THR A 55 -15.18 2.39 2.11
CA THR A 55 -16.01 3.55 1.73
C THR A 55 -15.87 4.75 2.66
N ARG A 56 -15.52 4.57 3.94
CA ARG A 56 -15.23 5.69 4.85
C ARG A 56 -13.92 6.42 4.54
N ILE A 57 -13.00 5.79 3.80
CA ILE A 57 -11.68 6.35 3.45
C ILE A 57 -11.85 7.26 2.24
N HIS A 58 -12.33 6.71 1.12
CA HIS A 58 -12.41 7.40 -0.17
C HIS A 58 -13.81 7.95 -0.52
N GLY A 59 -14.84 7.65 0.28
CA GLY A 59 -16.20 8.17 0.12
C GLY A 59 -17.06 7.50 -0.96
N ILE A 60 -16.47 6.74 -1.89
CA ILE A 60 -17.16 6.05 -2.98
C ILE A 60 -18.03 4.89 -2.46
N ARG A 61 -19.29 4.86 -2.88
CA ARG A 61 -20.30 3.87 -2.55
C ARG A 61 -20.70 3.06 -3.78
N ALA A 62 -21.36 1.92 -3.54
CA ALA A 62 -21.89 1.09 -4.62
C ALA A 62 -22.84 1.85 -5.56
N GLU A 63 -23.60 2.81 -5.03
CA GLU A 63 -24.51 3.68 -5.81
C GLU A 63 -23.78 4.61 -6.79
N ASP A 64 -22.56 5.06 -6.45
CA ASP A 64 -21.76 5.95 -7.30
C ASP A 64 -21.25 5.25 -8.57
N VAL A 65 -21.10 3.92 -8.51
CA VAL A 65 -20.55 3.09 -9.59
C VAL A 65 -21.58 2.18 -10.26
N ALA A 66 -22.83 2.12 -9.79
CA ALA A 66 -23.82 1.11 -10.21
C ALA A 66 -24.04 1.02 -11.74
N GLY A 67 -23.93 2.14 -12.45
CA GLY A 67 -24.08 2.22 -13.91
C GLY A 67 -22.76 2.30 -14.70
N ARG A 68 -21.60 2.21 -14.03
CA ARG A 68 -20.28 2.30 -14.67
C ARG A 68 -19.85 0.94 -15.25
N PRO A 69 -18.98 0.91 -16.26
CA PRO A 69 -18.41 -0.36 -16.72
C PRO A 69 -17.60 -1.04 -15.60
N ARG A 70 -17.43 -2.36 -15.69
CA ARG A 70 -16.57 -3.11 -14.77
C ARG A 70 -15.09 -2.87 -15.08
N PHE A 71 -14.23 -3.11 -14.10
CA PHE A 71 -12.77 -3.02 -14.25
C PHE A 71 -12.26 -3.66 -15.56
N GLY A 72 -12.65 -4.91 -15.84
CA GLY A 72 -12.18 -5.61 -17.05
C GLY A 72 -12.60 -4.96 -18.37
N GLU A 73 -13.71 -4.21 -18.38
CA GLU A 73 -14.18 -3.47 -19.56
C GLU A 73 -13.39 -2.17 -19.77
N LEU A 74 -12.93 -1.53 -18.69
CA LEU A 74 -12.15 -0.28 -18.73
C LEU A 74 -10.64 -0.51 -18.84
N PHE A 75 -10.14 -1.67 -18.41
CA PHE A 75 -8.70 -1.90 -18.34
C PHE A 75 -7.96 -1.71 -19.68
N PRO A 76 -8.52 -2.06 -20.86
CA PRO A 76 -7.87 -1.74 -22.13
C PRO A 76 -7.65 -0.23 -22.37
N GLU A 77 -8.60 0.61 -21.94
CA GLU A 77 -8.48 2.07 -22.03
C GLU A 77 -7.46 2.62 -21.04
N ILE A 78 -7.54 2.16 -19.78
CA ILE A 78 -6.57 2.52 -18.73
C ILE A 78 -5.15 2.10 -19.14
N GLY A 79 -5.01 0.90 -19.69
CA GLY A 79 -3.74 0.37 -20.20
C GLY A 79 -3.19 1.15 -21.38
N ALA A 80 -4.06 1.61 -22.30
CA ALA A 80 -3.65 2.49 -23.38
C ALA A 80 -3.16 3.84 -22.88
N PHE A 81 -3.69 4.35 -21.75
CA PHE A 81 -3.25 5.60 -21.16
C PHE A 81 -1.79 5.53 -20.70
N PHE A 82 -1.41 4.54 -19.89
CA PHE A 82 -0.03 4.44 -19.38
C PHE A 82 0.93 3.74 -20.37
N GLY A 83 0.41 2.96 -21.33
CA GLY A 83 1.21 2.32 -22.38
C GLY A 83 2.33 1.44 -21.83
N SER A 84 3.58 1.77 -22.21
CA SER A 84 4.80 1.10 -21.71
C SER A 84 5.56 1.94 -20.69
N ASP A 85 4.93 2.95 -20.11
CA ASP A 85 5.57 3.78 -19.09
C ASP A 85 5.91 2.93 -17.85
N VAL A 86 6.96 3.32 -17.15
CA VAL A 86 7.18 2.86 -15.77
C VAL A 86 6.02 3.35 -14.91
N LEU A 87 5.40 2.44 -14.13
CA LEU A 87 4.31 2.79 -13.22
C LEU A 87 4.84 3.25 -11.87
N ALA A 88 4.45 4.44 -11.42
CA ALA A 88 4.82 4.96 -10.10
C ALA A 88 3.62 4.91 -9.15
N ALA A 89 3.78 4.35 -7.95
CA ALA A 89 2.73 4.26 -6.96
C ALA A 89 3.26 4.49 -5.54
N HIS A 90 2.43 5.09 -4.68
CA HIS A 90 2.78 5.38 -3.29
C HIS A 90 2.41 4.22 -2.38
N ASN A 91 3.09 3.10 -2.64
CA ASN A 91 2.91 1.72 -2.14
C ASN A 91 2.62 0.78 -3.32
N ALA A 92 3.58 0.68 -4.25
CA ALA A 92 3.36 -0.05 -5.50
C ALA A 92 2.93 -1.51 -5.34
N ALA A 93 3.28 -2.18 -4.23
CA ALA A 93 2.82 -3.53 -3.96
C ALA A 93 1.28 -3.63 -3.89
N PHE A 94 0.60 -2.56 -3.47
CA PHE A 94 -0.86 -2.48 -3.44
C PHE A 94 -1.43 -2.30 -4.86
N ASP A 95 -1.12 -1.20 -5.54
CA ASP A 95 -1.70 -0.86 -6.85
C ASP A 95 -1.41 -1.89 -7.93
N LEU A 96 -0.18 -2.41 -7.98
CA LEU A 96 0.19 -3.46 -8.93
C LEU A 96 -0.55 -4.77 -8.59
N GLY A 97 -0.78 -5.02 -7.31
CA GLY A 97 -1.64 -6.10 -6.82
C GLY A 97 -3.11 -5.93 -7.20
N VAL A 98 -3.64 -4.71 -7.22
CA VAL A 98 -4.99 -4.39 -7.70
C VAL A 98 -5.10 -4.73 -9.19
N ILE A 99 -4.14 -4.27 -10.01
CA ILE A 99 -4.07 -4.63 -11.43
C ILE A 99 -4.03 -6.16 -11.59
N ARG A 100 -3.12 -6.83 -10.89
CA ARG A 100 -2.92 -8.27 -11.01
C ARG A 100 -4.16 -9.06 -10.63
N SER A 101 -4.70 -8.83 -9.44
CA SER A 101 -5.88 -9.56 -8.95
C SER A 101 -7.13 -9.20 -9.76
N GLY A 102 -7.30 -7.94 -10.15
CA GLY A 102 -8.42 -7.49 -10.98
C GLY A 102 -8.42 -8.17 -12.35
N LEU A 103 -7.26 -8.27 -13.02
CA LEU A 103 -7.11 -8.99 -14.27
C LEU A 103 -7.36 -10.49 -14.11
N GLU A 104 -6.79 -11.09 -13.05
CA GLU A 104 -6.96 -12.50 -12.72
C GLU A 104 -8.43 -12.91 -12.58
N VAL A 105 -9.21 -12.19 -11.76
CA VAL A 105 -10.63 -12.52 -11.55
C VAL A 105 -11.53 -12.07 -12.70
N SER A 106 -11.04 -11.19 -13.59
CA SER A 106 -11.72 -10.85 -14.84
C SER A 106 -11.39 -11.81 -15.99
N GLY A 107 -10.46 -12.75 -15.80
CA GLY A 107 -10.01 -13.67 -16.84
C GLY A 107 -9.23 -12.98 -17.97
N LEU A 108 -8.56 -11.86 -17.69
CA LEU A 108 -7.84 -11.05 -18.66
C LEU A 108 -6.33 -11.22 -18.51
N ALA A 109 -5.62 -11.22 -19.63
CA ALA A 109 -4.15 -11.17 -19.64
C ALA A 109 -3.64 -9.77 -19.27
N GLY A 110 -2.43 -9.71 -18.72
CA GLY A 110 -1.74 -8.46 -18.39
C GLY A 110 -0.29 -8.48 -18.86
N PRO A 111 0.24 -7.38 -19.43
CA PRO A 111 1.66 -7.27 -19.73
C PRO A 111 2.50 -7.20 -18.46
N ALA A 112 3.82 -7.29 -18.64
CA ALA A 112 4.76 -6.98 -17.57
C ALA A 112 4.85 -5.47 -17.37
N TYR A 113 5.06 -5.03 -16.12
CA TYR A 113 5.20 -3.62 -15.77
C TYR A 113 6.49 -3.40 -14.99
N ASP A 114 7.34 -2.52 -15.50
CA ASP A 114 8.37 -1.92 -14.65
C ASP A 114 7.71 -0.89 -13.74
N TYR A 115 8.12 -0.84 -12.48
CA TYR A 115 7.44 0.03 -11.52
C TYR A 115 8.36 0.66 -10.49
N VAL A 116 7.87 1.73 -9.86
CA VAL A 116 8.53 2.49 -8.81
C VAL A 116 7.62 2.62 -7.61
N CYS A 117 8.16 2.33 -6.42
CA CYS A 117 7.47 2.52 -5.15
C CYS A 117 8.00 3.79 -4.45
N THR A 118 7.18 4.84 -4.39
CA THR A 118 7.62 6.12 -3.81
C THR A 118 7.72 6.07 -2.28
N VAL A 119 7.05 5.13 -1.58
CA VAL A 119 7.30 4.87 -0.15
C VAL A 119 8.73 4.38 0.08
N MET A 120 9.20 3.43 -0.74
CA MET A 120 10.56 2.90 -0.64
C MET A 120 11.60 3.99 -0.95
N LEU A 121 11.37 4.78 -1.98
CA LEU A 121 12.25 5.90 -2.33
C LEU A 121 12.24 7.01 -1.27
N SER A 122 11.06 7.35 -0.73
CA SER A 122 10.91 8.32 0.37
C SER A 122 11.74 7.92 1.58
N ARG A 123 11.69 6.64 1.98
CA ARG A 123 12.52 6.09 3.09
C ARG A 123 14.03 6.25 2.86
N ARG A 124 14.47 6.25 1.61
CA ARG A 124 15.89 6.37 1.25
C ARG A 124 16.34 7.81 1.07
N CYS A 125 15.45 8.68 0.60
CA CYS A 125 15.83 10.00 0.12
C CYS A 125 15.33 11.14 1.03
N TYR A 126 14.39 10.87 1.93
CA TYR A 126 13.89 11.82 2.91
C TYR A 126 14.18 11.37 4.35
N SER A 127 13.99 12.27 5.30
CA SER A 127 14.11 12.00 6.74
C SER A 127 12.79 12.35 7.43
N LEU A 128 11.83 11.43 7.35
CA LEU A 128 10.45 11.66 7.80
C LEU A 128 10.07 10.77 8.98
N VAL A 129 9.14 11.25 9.78
CA VAL A 129 8.53 10.48 10.87
C VAL A 129 7.55 9.42 10.37
N SER A 130 6.99 9.64 9.18
CA SER A 130 6.10 8.75 8.45
C SER A 130 6.37 8.96 6.96
N ASN A 131 6.42 7.90 6.17
CA ASN A 131 6.51 7.99 4.70
C ASN A 131 5.15 7.80 4.03
N SER A 132 4.06 8.13 4.73
CA SER A 132 2.72 8.21 4.16
C SER A 132 2.63 9.29 3.10
N LEU A 133 1.63 9.17 2.21
CA LEU A 133 1.49 10.10 1.08
C LEU A 133 1.42 11.56 1.52
N PRO A 134 0.63 11.94 2.56
CA PRO A 134 0.58 13.32 3.02
C PRO A 134 1.93 13.85 3.53
N TYR A 135 2.75 13.02 4.15
CA TYR A 135 4.07 13.42 4.68
C TYR A 135 5.10 13.57 3.57
N ALA A 136 5.14 12.59 2.65
CA ALA A 136 6.05 12.65 1.51
C ALA A 136 5.68 13.78 0.55
N ALA A 137 4.39 14.03 0.32
CA ALA A 137 3.93 15.13 -0.51
C ALA A 137 4.30 16.51 0.08
N GLU A 138 4.15 16.68 1.39
CA GLU A 138 4.57 17.90 2.09
C GLU A 138 6.08 18.14 1.97
N GLU A 139 6.90 17.10 2.19
CA GLU A 139 8.35 17.17 2.03
C GLU A 139 8.77 17.49 0.58
N ALA A 140 8.03 16.97 -0.40
CA ALA A 140 8.24 17.27 -1.81
C ALA A 140 7.72 18.66 -2.22
N GLY A 141 6.98 19.36 -1.36
CA GLY A 141 6.34 20.65 -1.67
C GLY A 141 5.15 20.52 -2.63
N VAL A 142 4.48 19.37 -2.65
CA VAL A 142 3.37 19.05 -3.56
C VAL A 142 2.06 19.19 -2.80
N PRO A 143 1.05 19.91 -3.36
CA PRO A 143 -0.24 20.03 -2.71
C PRO A 143 -0.99 18.70 -2.70
N LEU A 144 -1.60 18.39 -1.56
CA LEU A 144 -2.54 17.29 -1.40
C LEU A 144 -3.72 17.80 -0.57
N VAL A 145 -4.83 18.11 -1.24
CA VAL A 145 -5.99 18.75 -0.60
C VAL A 145 -7.04 17.71 -0.25
N ASN A 146 -7.39 16.84 -1.21
CA ASN A 146 -8.34 15.76 -1.03
C ASN A 146 -7.58 14.42 -1.04
N HIS A 147 -7.00 14.06 0.09
CA HIS A 147 -6.41 12.73 0.27
C HIS A 147 -7.49 11.65 0.13
N HIS A 148 -7.20 10.56 -0.59
CA HIS A 148 -8.14 9.51 -1.02
C HIS A 148 -9.05 9.90 -2.20
N ASP A 149 -8.73 10.98 -2.91
CA ASP A 149 -9.10 11.13 -4.32
C ASP A 149 -7.98 10.51 -5.17
N ALA A 150 -8.30 9.46 -5.91
CA ALA A 150 -7.30 8.70 -6.66
C ALA A 150 -6.51 9.56 -7.66
N ALA A 151 -7.10 10.61 -8.25
CA ALA A 151 -6.39 11.47 -9.18
C ALA A 151 -5.44 12.44 -8.44
N GLU A 152 -5.88 12.99 -7.29
CA GLU A 152 -5.01 13.79 -6.44
C GLU A 152 -3.85 12.97 -5.85
N ASP A 153 -4.12 11.75 -5.40
CA ASP A 153 -3.12 10.86 -4.81
C ASP A 153 -2.08 10.42 -5.86
N ALA A 154 -2.52 10.09 -7.09
CA ALA A 154 -1.61 9.83 -8.22
C ALA A 154 -0.75 11.06 -8.58
N ARG A 155 -1.33 12.26 -8.59
CA ARG A 155 -0.58 13.51 -8.83
C ARG A 155 0.45 13.78 -7.74
N ALA A 156 0.09 13.55 -6.47
CA ALA A 156 1.00 13.69 -5.35
C ALA A 156 2.17 12.69 -5.45
N CYS A 157 1.87 11.43 -5.79
CA CYS A 157 2.87 10.40 -6.07
C CYS A 157 3.85 10.83 -7.18
N ALA A 158 3.33 11.40 -8.28
CA ALA A 158 4.16 11.93 -9.36
C ALA A 158 5.09 13.05 -8.88
N GLY A 159 4.57 14.02 -8.13
CA GLY A 159 5.37 15.13 -7.59
C GLY A 159 6.47 14.66 -6.64
N ILE A 160 6.20 13.67 -5.79
CA ILE A 160 7.19 13.04 -4.91
C ILE A 160 8.33 12.44 -5.72
N LEU A 161 8.01 11.65 -6.76
CA LEU A 161 9.05 11.01 -7.58
C LEU A 161 9.90 12.03 -8.36
N VAL A 162 9.27 13.09 -8.86
CA VAL A 162 9.96 14.21 -9.52
C VAL A 162 10.94 14.90 -8.56
N ASP A 163 10.52 15.18 -7.33
CA ASP A 163 11.39 15.81 -6.34
C ASP A 163 12.55 14.89 -5.93
N ILE A 164 12.28 13.60 -5.68
CA ILE A 164 13.32 12.62 -5.37
C ILE A 164 14.34 12.53 -6.51
N ALA A 165 13.90 12.43 -7.76
CA ALA A 165 14.80 12.40 -8.92
C ALA A 165 15.68 13.65 -8.99
N ARG A 166 15.08 14.84 -8.77
CA ARG A 166 15.79 16.12 -8.72
C ARG A 166 16.85 16.15 -7.62
N ARG A 167 16.52 15.73 -6.38
CA ARG A 167 17.46 15.70 -5.25
C ARG A 167 18.64 14.74 -5.47
N ASN A 168 18.43 13.68 -6.26
CA ASN A 168 19.46 12.72 -6.63
C ASN A 168 20.19 13.08 -7.93
N ASN A 169 19.88 14.23 -8.56
CA ASN A 169 20.41 14.64 -9.85
C ASN A 169 20.20 13.60 -10.97
N ALA A 170 19.11 12.83 -10.90
CA ALA A 170 18.78 11.80 -11.87
C ALA A 170 17.87 12.37 -12.98
N ASN A 171 18.20 12.08 -14.24
CA ASN A 171 17.42 12.54 -15.40
C ASN A 171 16.47 11.47 -15.95
N SER A 172 16.53 10.25 -15.43
CA SER A 172 15.63 9.14 -15.74
C SER A 172 15.41 8.24 -14.53
N ILE A 173 14.40 7.38 -14.56
CA ILE A 173 14.15 6.38 -13.51
C ILE A 173 15.31 5.39 -13.40
N ALA A 174 15.88 4.97 -14.54
CA ALA A 174 17.03 4.07 -14.56
C ALA A 174 18.26 4.68 -13.88
N GLU A 175 18.55 5.96 -14.15
CA GLU A 175 19.63 6.70 -13.48
C GLU A 175 19.38 6.83 -11.97
N LEU A 176 18.13 7.13 -11.56
CA LEU A 176 17.76 7.22 -10.15
C LEU A 176 17.99 5.89 -9.41
N TYR A 177 17.56 4.78 -9.99
CA TYR A 177 17.75 3.47 -9.37
C TYR A 177 19.23 3.11 -9.31
N LEU A 178 19.99 3.37 -10.38
CA LEU A 178 21.43 3.15 -10.41
C LEU A 178 22.16 3.97 -9.35
N SER A 179 21.82 5.26 -9.18
CA SER A 179 22.45 6.14 -8.17
C SER A 179 22.18 5.68 -6.73
N LEU A 180 21.07 4.96 -6.52
CA LEU A 180 20.69 4.40 -5.22
C LEU A 180 21.18 2.95 -5.02
N GLY A 181 21.93 2.38 -5.98
CA GLY A 181 22.38 0.99 -5.94
C GLY A 181 21.24 -0.02 -6.00
N LEU A 182 20.18 0.31 -6.72
CA LEU A 182 18.96 -0.49 -6.88
C LEU A 182 18.79 -0.99 -8.30
N THR A 183 18.02 -2.06 -8.44
CA THR A 183 17.50 -2.55 -9.73
C THR A 183 16.03 -2.20 -9.82
N LEU A 184 15.57 -1.72 -10.98
CA LEU A 184 14.16 -1.42 -11.22
C LEU A 184 13.34 -2.73 -11.11
N PRO A 185 12.35 -2.81 -10.23
CA PRO A 185 11.54 -4.01 -10.09
C PRO A 185 10.52 -4.10 -11.23
N GLN A 186 10.08 -5.33 -11.49
CA GLN A 186 9.12 -5.64 -12.54
C GLN A 186 8.04 -6.58 -12.01
N GLN A 187 6.78 -6.24 -12.24
CA GLN A 187 5.68 -7.20 -12.14
C GLN A 187 5.65 -8.04 -13.44
N PRO A 188 5.73 -9.37 -13.37
CA PRO A 188 5.72 -10.21 -14.56
C PRO A 188 4.36 -10.21 -15.25
N ALA A 189 4.37 -10.50 -16.54
CA ALA A 189 3.17 -10.68 -17.34
C ALA A 189 2.26 -11.79 -16.75
N PHE A 190 0.98 -11.69 -17.04
CA PHE A 190 -0.04 -12.65 -16.64
C PHE A 190 -0.74 -13.25 -17.86
N ASP A 191 -0.85 -14.57 -17.87
CA ASP A 191 -1.72 -15.32 -18.77
C ASP A 191 -2.83 -16.01 -17.94
N PRO A 192 -4.12 -15.72 -18.20
CA PRO A 192 -5.25 -16.35 -17.51
C PRO A 192 -5.26 -17.88 -17.63
N ALA A 193 -4.64 -18.45 -18.67
CA ALA A 193 -4.50 -19.90 -18.82
C ALA A 193 -3.64 -20.55 -17.73
N LEU A 194 -2.80 -19.79 -17.03
CA LEU A 194 -1.95 -20.28 -15.93
C LEU A 194 -2.67 -20.37 -14.58
N GLY A 195 -3.92 -19.90 -14.51
CA GLY A 195 -4.70 -19.86 -13.29
C GLY A 195 -4.31 -18.70 -12.35
N LEU A 196 -4.98 -18.64 -11.19
CA LEU A 196 -4.82 -17.56 -10.23
C LEU A 196 -3.47 -17.62 -9.51
N SER A 197 -2.88 -16.45 -9.20
CA SER A 197 -1.71 -16.39 -8.32
C SER A 197 -2.02 -16.92 -6.93
N LYS A 198 -0.99 -17.38 -6.21
CA LYS A 198 -1.11 -17.79 -4.79
C LYS A 198 -1.72 -16.66 -3.94
N ALA A 199 -1.31 -15.41 -4.17
CA ALA A 199 -1.83 -14.26 -3.45
C ALA A 199 -3.34 -14.10 -3.65
N THR A 200 -3.82 -14.15 -4.89
CA THR A 200 -5.26 -14.06 -5.19
C THR A 200 -6.04 -15.26 -4.66
N MET A 201 -5.52 -16.49 -4.82
CA MET A 201 -6.15 -17.69 -4.25
C MET A 201 -6.29 -17.60 -2.73
N SER A 202 -5.22 -17.21 -2.03
CA SER A 202 -5.23 -17.04 -0.58
C SER A 202 -6.21 -15.96 -0.14
N ALA A 203 -6.28 -14.83 -0.84
CA ALA A 203 -7.22 -13.76 -0.53
C ALA A 203 -8.68 -14.18 -0.74
N ILE A 204 -8.98 -14.93 -1.81
CA ILE A 204 -10.32 -15.49 -2.07
C ILE A 204 -10.67 -16.54 -1.00
N ALA A 205 -9.74 -17.43 -0.65
CA ALA A 205 -9.95 -18.49 0.35
C ALA A 205 -10.19 -17.93 1.76
N ALA A 206 -9.48 -16.86 2.14
CA ALA A 206 -9.69 -16.17 3.42
C ALA A 206 -11.12 -15.62 3.55
N ARG A 207 -11.76 -15.27 2.42
CA ARG A 207 -13.14 -14.79 2.38
C ARG A 207 -14.17 -15.92 2.44
N THR A 208 -13.93 -17.03 1.74
CA THR A 208 -14.85 -18.19 1.74
C THR A 208 -14.76 -19.02 3.03
N GLY A 209 -13.62 -19.01 3.72
CA GLY A 209 -13.43 -19.64 5.03
C GLY A 209 -14.19 -18.98 6.18
N SER A 210 -14.78 -17.80 5.96
CA SER A 210 -15.63 -17.12 6.95
C SER A 210 -17.05 -17.72 7.03
N THR A 211 -17.40 -18.67 6.16
CA THR A 211 -18.72 -19.31 6.10
C THR A 211 -18.65 -20.83 6.30
N MET A 212 -18.05 -21.35 7.39
CA MET A 212 -18.43 -22.66 7.94
C MET A 212 -18.26 -22.71 9.47
N ASP A 213 -19.41 -22.88 10.13
CA ASP A 213 -19.64 -23.39 11.49
C ASP A 213 -19.07 -22.62 12.70
N ARG A 214 -19.67 -21.45 12.99
CA ARG A 214 -19.77 -20.98 14.39
C ARG A 214 -21.13 -21.38 14.94
N THR A 215 -21.16 -22.48 15.68
CA THR A 215 -22.30 -22.87 16.51
C THR A 215 -22.59 -21.73 17.50
N PRO A 216 -23.78 -21.13 17.53
CA PRO A 216 -24.09 -20.04 18.45
C PRO A 216 -24.31 -20.65 19.85
N GLY A 217 -23.32 -20.52 20.74
CA GLY A 217 -23.53 -20.85 22.15
C GLY A 217 -22.36 -21.51 22.86
N GLN A 218 -21.19 -20.88 22.89
CA GLN A 218 -20.33 -20.94 24.08
C GLN A 218 -19.78 -19.55 24.36
N ALA A 219 -20.37 -18.89 25.35
CA ALA A 219 -19.82 -17.67 25.92
C ALA A 219 -18.45 -18.01 26.52
N VAL A 220 -17.39 -17.54 25.85
CA VAL A 220 -16.07 -17.44 26.47
C VAL A 220 -16.21 -16.41 27.60
N PRO A 221 -15.84 -16.74 28.86
CA PRO A 221 -15.94 -15.77 29.94
C PRO A 221 -15.04 -14.59 29.62
N VAL A 222 -15.60 -13.37 29.65
CA VAL A 222 -14.83 -12.13 29.62
C VAL A 222 -14.08 -12.02 30.95
N GLY A 223 -12.94 -12.71 31.01
CA GLY A 223 -11.93 -12.52 32.03
C GLY A 223 -11.19 -11.22 31.74
N TRP A 224 -11.31 -10.27 32.64
CA TRP A 224 -10.56 -9.02 32.59
C TRP A 224 -9.06 -9.35 32.67
N SER A 225 -8.30 -8.92 31.67
CA SER A 225 -6.83 -9.07 31.49
C SER A 225 -6.36 -10.23 30.59
N ALA A 226 -6.62 -10.16 29.28
CA ALA A 226 -5.84 -10.88 28.29
C ALA A 226 -5.03 -9.86 27.47
N TRP A 227 -3.76 -9.67 27.82
CA TRP A 227 -2.84 -9.00 26.92
C TRP A 227 -2.75 -9.85 25.64
N PRO A 228 -2.79 -9.25 24.44
CA PRO A 228 -2.70 -10.00 23.19
C PRO A 228 -1.43 -10.88 23.20
N GLU A 229 -1.56 -12.17 22.89
CA GLU A 229 -0.39 -13.05 22.81
C GLU A 229 0.62 -12.50 21.80
N GLU A 230 1.82 -12.21 22.27
CA GLU A 230 2.89 -11.61 21.46
C GLU A 230 3.36 -12.53 20.32
N GLY A 231 3.25 -13.85 20.50
CA GLY A 231 3.63 -14.86 19.52
C GLY A 231 5.13 -14.94 19.20
N PRO A 232 5.52 -15.89 18.34
CA PRO A 232 6.90 -16.03 17.88
C PRO A 232 7.30 -14.91 16.91
N ASN A 233 8.61 -14.71 16.74
CA ASN A 233 9.19 -13.82 15.73
C ASN A 233 9.69 -14.67 14.55
N PRO A 234 8.91 -14.83 13.46
CA PRO A 234 9.34 -15.60 12.30
C PRO A 234 10.56 -14.96 11.62
N LEU A 235 11.35 -15.78 10.92
CA LEU A 235 12.49 -15.31 10.16
C LEU A 235 12.03 -14.59 8.88
N PRO A 236 12.74 -13.54 8.43
CA PRO A 236 12.44 -12.87 7.17
C PRO A 236 12.53 -13.84 5.99
N ASN A 237 11.56 -13.78 5.08
CA ASN A 237 11.59 -14.52 3.82
C ASN A 237 12.74 -14.01 2.92
N PRO A 238 13.79 -14.80 2.66
CA PRO A 238 14.94 -14.36 1.85
C PRO A 238 14.60 -14.21 0.36
N ALA A 239 13.48 -14.80 -0.09
CA ALA A 239 12.98 -14.70 -1.46
C ALA A 239 11.92 -13.60 -1.62
N ALA A 240 11.69 -12.78 -0.59
CA ALA A 240 10.80 -11.63 -0.70
C ALA A 240 11.36 -10.59 -1.67
N GLU A 241 10.47 -9.82 -2.27
CA GLU A 241 10.82 -8.83 -3.28
C GLU A 241 11.65 -7.69 -2.69
N PRO A 242 12.89 -7.44 -3.17
CA PRO A 242 13.75 -6.38 -2.62
C PRO A 242 13.19 -4.96 -2.75
N GLY A 243 12.28 -4.74 -3.70
CA GLY A 243 11.59 -3.46 -3.91
C GLY A 243 10.42 -3.21 -2.95
N HIS A 244 10.01 -4.21 -2.17
CA HIS A 244 8.88 -4.08 -1.26
C HIS A 244 9.21 -3.14 -0.09
N PRO A 245 8.30 -2.24 0.34
CA PRO A 245 8.57 -1.26 1.40
C PRO A 245 9.12 -1.89 2.70
N LEU A 246 8.58 -3.04 3.10
CA LEU A 246 8.98 -3.73 4.34
C LEU A 246 10.25 -4.59 4.22
N PHE A 247 10.79 -4.78 3.01
CA PHE A 247 11.96 -5.63 2.82
C PHE A 247 13.17 -5.11 3.61
N GLY A 248 13.77 -5.97 4.43
CA GLY A 248 14.93 -5.63 5.26
C GLY A 248 14.64 -4.76 6.48
N GLN A 249 13.39 -4.35 6.70
CA GLN A 249 13.01 -3.52 7.86
C GLN A 249 12.98 -4.36 9.15
N THR A 250 13.33 -3.75 10.29
CA THR A 250 13.10 -4.34 11.62
C THR A 250 11.85 -3.72 12.21
N VAL A 251 10.81 -4.53 12.36
CA VAL A 251 9.43 -4.08 12.58
C VAL A 251 8.96 -4.48 13.97
N VAL A 252 8.34 -3.54 14.69
CA VAL A 252 7.70 -3.80 15.99
C VAL A 252 6.24 -3.35 15.92
N PHE A 253 5.34 -4.12 16.53
CA PHE A 253 3.92 -3.81 16.60
C PHE A 253 3.54 -3.28 17.98
N THR A 254 2.66 -2.30 18.05
CA THR A 254 2.13 -1.74 19.31
C THR A 254 0.66 -1.33 19.16
N GLY A 255 -0.04 -1.17 20.28
CA GLY A 255 -1.50 -0.98 20.31
C GLY A 255 -2.28 -2.25 19.98
N ASP A 256 -3.61 -2.22 20.12
CA ASP A 256 -4.48 -3.33 19.71
C ASP A 256 -4.64 -3.31 18.19
N LEU A 257 -4.35 -4.45 17.58
CA LEU A 257 -4.45 -4.66 16.15
C LEU A 257 -5.80 -5.32 15.83
N THR A 258 -6.35 -5.02 14.67
CA THR A 258 -7.52 -5.70 14.09
C THR A 258 -7.21 -7.15 13.72
N ILE A 259 -5.95 -7.47 13.39
CA ILE A 259 -5.45 -8.84 13.23
C ILE A 259 -4.61 -9.27 14.44
N THR A 260 -4.41 -10.58 14.62
CA THR A 260 -3.59 -11.06 15.75
C THR A 260 -2.11 -10.67 15.57
N ARG A 261 -1.38 -10.39 16.65
CA ARG A 261 0.07 -10.08 16.56
C ARG A 261 0.88 -11.19 15.86
N PRO A 262 0.66 -12.49 16.14
CA PRO A 262 1.37 -13.56 15.42
C PRO A 262 1.12 -13.52 13.92
N GLU A 263 -0.12 -13.26 13.50
CA GLU A 263 -0.48 -13.11 12.09
C GLU A 263 0.20 -11.89 11.45
N ALA A 264 0.17 -10.73 12.12
CA ALA A 264 0.84 -9.52 11.65
C ALA A 264 2.35 -9.74 11.46
N LYS A 265 3.01 -10.42 12.40
CA LYS A 265 4.43 -10.78 12.30
C LYS A 265 4.72 -11.73 11.15
N SER A 266 3.88 -12.74 10.92
CA SER A 266 4.01 -13.65 9.79
C SER A 266 3.92 -12.89 8.46
N ARG A 267 2.89 -12.06 8.30
CA ARG A 267 2.69 -11.25 7.09
C ARG A 267 3.86 -10.31 6.82
N ALA A 268 4.41 -9.66 7.86
CA ALA A 268 5.60 -8.82 7.72
C ALA A 268 6.83 -9.63 7.29
N ALA A 269 7.05 -10.80 7.89
CA ALA A 269 8.18 -11.67 7.56
C ALA A 269 8.09 -12.24 6.13
N ASP A 270 6.89 -12.55 5.65
CA ASP A 270 6.65 -12.97 4.26
C ASP A 270 7.11 -11.92 3.25
N MET A 271 6.99 -10.64 3.62
CA MET A 271 7.46 -9.49 2.84
C MET A 271 8.94 -9.14 3.08
N GLY A 272 9.69 -10.01 3.76
CA GLY A 272 11.14 -9.85 3.99
C GLY A 272 11.50 -8.96 5.18
N ALA A 273 10.54 -8.61 6.04
CA ALA A 273 10.81 -7.87 7.27
C ALA A 273 11.29 -8.78 8.40
N ARG A 274 11.96 -8.20 9.40
CA ARG A 274 12.31 -8.85 10.66
C ARG A 274 11.37 -8.37 11.76
N PRO A 275 10.31 -9.13 12.11
CA PRO A 275 9.48 -8.81 13.26
C PRO A 275 10.24 -9.01 14.57
N GLU A 276 10.07 -8.08 15.50
CA GLU A 276 10.63 -8.14 16.86
C GLU A 276 9.54 -7.80 17.88
N SER A 277 9.68 -8.31 19.11
CA SER A 277 8.68 -8.09 20.17
C SER A 277 8.89 -6.81 20.98
N ARG A 278 10.05 -6.16 20.78
CA ARG A 278 10.45 -4.99 21.58
C ARG A 278 11.19 -4.00 20.70
N VAL A 279 10.96 -2.71 20.98
CA VAL A 279 11.74 -1.65 20.38
C VAL A 279 13.18 -1.72 20.90
N THR A 280 14.11 -1.95 19.97
CA THR A 280 15.56 -1.91 20.18
C THR A 280 16.20 -0.84 19.28
N ALA A 281 17.50 -0.59 19.43
CA ALA A 281 18.25 0.29 18.53
C ALA A 281 18.28 -0.18 17.06
N ARG A 282 17.89 -1.42 16.76
CA ARG A 282 17.77 -1.94 15.40
C ARG A 282 16.41 -1.65 14.77
N THR A 283 15.42 -1.23 15.56
CA THR A 283 14.06 -0.99 15.07
C THR A 283 14.09 0.12 14.05
N THR A 284 13.52 -0.12 12.88
CA THR A 284 13.42 0.89 11.82
C THR A 284 11.96 1.29 11.59
N VAL A 285 11.00 0.42 11.91
CA VAL A 285 9.57 0.67 11.73
C VAL A 285 8.79 0.27 12.98
N LEU A 286 7.91 1.16 13.44
CA LEU A 286 6.92 0.90 14.48
C LEU A 286 5.52 0.95 13.86
N ILE A 287 4.82 -0.18 13.90
CA ILE A 287 3.43 -0.28 13.43
C ILE A 287 2.50 -0.06 14.61
N VAL A 288 1.58 0.88 14.47
CA VAL A 288 0.68 1.32 15.54
C VAL A 288 -0.77 0.98 15.18
N GLY A 289 -1.41 0.15 16.01
CA GLY A 289 -2.83 -0.18 15.94
C GLY A 289 -3.73 0.88 16.61
N ASP A 290 -4.91 0.43 17.05
CA ASP A 290 -5.94 1.20 17.75
C ASP A 290 -6.53 2.38 16.96
N GLY A 291 -6.57 2.27 15.63
CA GLY A 291 -7.08 3.35 14.77
C GLY A 291 -6.18 4.58 14.71
N PHE A 292 -4.90 4.47 15.06
CA PHE A 292 -3.90 5.50 14.79
C PHE A 292 -3.83 5.78 13.28
N VAL A 293 -3.81 7.05 12.91
CA VAL A 293 -3.53 7.50 11.54
C VAL A 293 -2.35 8.45 11.54
N ALA A 294 -1.55 8.47 10.47
CA ALA A 294 -0.36 9.32 10.41
C ALA A 294 -0.66 10.81 10.69
N GLY A 295 -1.86 11.28 10.31
CA GLY A 295 -2.34 12.63 10.62
C GLY A 295 -2.43 12.98 12.11
N ASP A 296 -2.52 11.99 13.00
CA ASP A 296 -2.54 12.21 14.45
C ASP A 296 -1.23 12.83 14.97
N LEU A 297 -0.11 12.55 14.29
CA LEU A 297 1.18 13.16 14.61
C LEU A 297 1.20 14.68 14.31
N ARG A 298 0.34 15.16 13.39
CA ARG A 298 0.19 16.59 13.05
C ARG A 298 -0.77 17.32 13.99
N ALA A 299 -1.83 16.66 14.44
CA ALA A 299 -2.95 17.30 15.14
C ALA A 299 -2.63 17.80 16.57
N GLY A 300 -1.43 17.55 17.11
CA GLY A 300 -1.04 17.94 18.47
C GLY A 300 -1.83 17.24 19.59
N ARG A 301 -2.89 16.48 19.26
CA ARG A 301 -3.51 15.49 20.13
C ARG A 301 -2.55 14.32 20.28
N LEU A 302 -1.58 14.52 21.16
CA LEU A 302 -0.71 13.48 21.66
C LEU A 302 -1.54 12.46 22.43
N THR A 303 -2.14 11.52 21.72
CA THR A 303 -2.45 10.22 22.33
C THR A 303 -1.16 9.74 22.98
N GLY A 304 -1.22 9.01 24.10
CA GLY A 304 0.00 8.47 24.76
C GLY A 304 0.91 7.70 23.79
N LYS A 305 0.34 7.26 22.67
CA LYS A 305 0.92 6.51 21.55
C LYS A 305 1.79 7.39 20.64
N ALA A 306 1.27 8.52 20.16
CA ALA A 306 2.06 9.53 19.43
C ALA A 306 3.19 10.11 20.30
N LYS A 307 2.97 10.25 21.62
CA LYS A 307 4.00 10.70 22.56
C LYS A 307 5.15 9.70 22.66
N ARG A 308 4.87 8.40 22.70
CA ARG A 308 5.91 7.35 22.76
C ARG A 308 6.77 7.31 21.51
N VAL A 309 6.17 7.52 20.35
CA VAL A 309 6.87 7.68 19.06
C VAL A 309 7.84 8.86 19.11
N LEU A 310 7.33 10.04 19.50
CA LEU A 310 8.13 11.25 19.55
C LEU A 310 9.24 11.17 20.60
N GLU A 311 9.02 10.45 21.71
CA GLU A 311 10.05 10.15 22.70
C GLU A 311 11.20 9.29 22.16
N LEU A 312 10.92 8.36 21.24
CA LEU A 312 11.95 7.55 20.59
C LEU A 312 12.78 8.41 19.62
N HIS A 313 12.12 9.29 18.86
CA HIS A 313 12.77 10.26 17.98
C HIS A 313 13.61 11.27 18.74
N ALA A 314 13.10 11.80 19.85
CA ALA A 314 13.83 12.72 20.73
C ALA A 314 15.11 12.09 21.33
N LYS A 315 15.19 10.76 21.38
CA LYS A 315 16.39 10.00 21.77
C LYS A 315 17.34 9.71 20.60
N GLY A 316 17.08 10.31 19.43
CA GLY A 316 17.90 10.15 18.22
C GLY A 316 17.66 8.85 17.46
N GLN A 317 16.63 8.06 17.80
CA GLN A 317 16.29 6.87 17.02
C GLN A 317 15.43 7.27 15.83
N GLN A 318 15.90 7.00 14.62
CA GLN A 318 15.11 7.15 13.40
C GLN A 318 14.20 5.93 13.22
N ILE A 319 12.98 6.02 13.75
CA ILE A 319 11.96 4.97 13.66
C ILE A 319 10.78 5.51 12.88
N GLU A 320 10.54 4.98 11.68
CA GLU A 320 9.33 5.32 10.96
C GLU A 320 8.10 4.80 11.68
N VAL A 321 7.02 5.58 11.65
CA VAL A 321 5.71 5.16 12.11
C VAL A 321 4.79 4.86 10.95
N VAL A 322 4.17 3.69 11.04
CA VAL A 322 3.20 3.17 10.08
C VAL A 322 1.92 2.83 10.84
N SER A 323 0.78 3.31 10.35
CA SER A 323 -0.52 2.89 10.88
C SER A 323 -0.82 1.44 10.53
N GLU A 324 -1.72 0.81 11.29
CA GLU A 324 -2.17 -0.54 10.95
C GLU A 324 -2.76 -0.63 9.53
N GLY A 325 -3.54 0.37 9.09
CA GLY A 325 -4.13 0.39 7.76
C GLY A 325 -3.06 0.39 6.65
N GLU A 326 -2.06 1.25 6.77
CA GLU A 326 -0.92 1.27 5.83
C GLU A 326 -0.14 -0.04 5.84
N PHE A 327 0.06 -0.64 7.02
CA PHE A 327 0.71 -1.93 7.14
C PHE A 327 -0.07 -3.02 6.41
N LEU A 328 -1.39 -3.10 6.63
CA LEU A 328 -2.26 -4.08 5.98
C LEU A 328 -2.18 -3.94 4.46
N GLN A 329 -2.27 -2.70 3.95
CA GLN A 329 -2.12 -2.41 2.52
C GLN A 329 -0.78 -2.91 1.98
N MET A 330 0.33 -2.75 2.71
CA MET A 330 1.65 -3.29 2.30
C MET A 330 1.63 -4.82 2.21
N VAL A 331 1.06 -5.51 3.19
CA VAL A 331 1.10 -6.99 3.27
C VAL A 331 -0.06 -7.71 2.58
N GLY A 332 -0.91 -6.98 1.85
CA GLY A 332 -2.03 -7.57 1.10
C GLY A 332 -3.28 -7.88 1.92
N GLY A 333 -3.43 -7.28 3.09
CA GLY A 333 -4.73 -7.13 3.77
C GLY A 333 -5.35 -5.77 3.45
N ALA A 334 -6.65 -5.65 3.69
CA ALA A 334 -7.25 -4.35 4.03
C ALA A 334 -7.84 -4.44 5.44
#